data_AF-A0A820YFU0-F1
#
_entry.id   AF-A0A820YFU0-F1
#
_cell.length_a   1.000
_cell.length_b   1.000
_cell.length_c   1.000
_cell.angle_alpha   90.00
_cell.angle_beta   90.00
_cell.angle_gamma   90.00
#
_symmetry.space_group_name_H-M   'P 1'
#
loop_
_entity.id
_entity.type
_entity.pdbx_description
1 polymer ?
#
loop_
_entity_poly.entity_id
_entity_poly.type
_entity_poly.pdbx_seq_one_letter_code
_entity_poly.pdbx_strand_id
1 'polypeptide(L)'
;MPSIFGKSHLYRYDIQGGAKSHYLVFVHLPCLQTHLKHLYHLSILPFNEYEQQTIECLMNYNSLTRDCINYLLQRLHIRDDKISNCFGLSYFNKINKQSYWLDPNVSMRQQIPKSELKPNLTFTMLLYPPVPYTITDEKARLILYQQIFCNFISSIYIIPTNLIETLSAYFLRGCFENKFNADKNRDILQLIIAAVGLSEENTDGIKEKIVELYRDLNELDKRSAQNQFVHRISQINTYGMTHFEIKNALNEAICLGLNHHGIHSRSLLRNEFKLEACWHNITSILSN
;
A
#
# COMPACT_ATOMS: atom_id res chain seq x y z
N MET A 1 42.39 -22.89 -29.50
CA MET A 1 41.58 -21.65 -29.45
C MET A 1 40.63 -21.65 -30.63
N PRO A 2 39.31 -21.87 -30.42
CA PRO A 2 38.33 -21.77 -31.49
C PRO A 2 37.65 -20.39 -31.49
N SER A 3 37.34 -19.94 -32.70
CA SER A 3 36.85 -18.63 -33.12
C SER A 3 35.52 -18.18 -32.48
N ILE A 4 35.53 -17.00 -31.83
CA ILE A 4 34.36 -16.29 -31.28
C ILE A 4 33.84 -15.27 -32.31
N PHE A 5 33.44 -15.72 -33.50
CA PHE A 5 32.71 -14.85 -34.42
C PHE A 5 31.45 -15.54 -34.90
N GLY A 6 30.34 -15.22 -34.22
CA GLY A 6 29.00 -15.53 -34.68
C GLY A 6 28.72 -14.80 -36.01
N LYS A 7 27.89 -15.43 -36.86
CA LYS A 7 27.54 -14.94 -38.20
C LYS A 7 27.07 -13.48 -38.17
N SER A 8 27.86 -12.59 -38.77
CA SER A 8 27.47 -11.21 -39.05
C SER A 8 26.69 -11.15 -40.37
N HIS A 9 25.46 -10.65 -40.33
CA HIS A 9 24.68 -10.35 -41.54
C HIS A 9 24.93 -8.89 -41.95
N LEU A 10 25.47 -8.71 -43.16
CA LEU A 10 25.68 -7.39 -43.76
C LEU A 10 24.45 -7.03 -44.59
N TYR A 11 23.73 -5.98 -44.21
CA TYR A 11 22.65 -5.43 -45.03
C TYR A 11 23.12 -4.14 -45.69
N ARG A 12 23.00 -4.07 -47.03
CA ARG A 12 23.29 -2.89 -47.83
C ARG A 12 22.00 -2.11 -48.04
N TYR A 13 21.99 -0.83 -47.66
CA TYR A 13 20.93 0.11 -48.00
C TYR A 13 21.52 1.19 -48.91
N ASP A 14 21.02 1.32 -50.13
CA ASP A 14 21.35 2.44 -51.01
C ASP A 14 20.34 3.56 -50.74
N ILE A 15 20.80 4.65 -50.13
CA ILE A 15 20.03 5.90 -50.04
C ILE A 15 20.27 6.64 -51.36
N GLN A 16 19.21 6.83 -52.16
CA GLN A 16 19.31 7.62 -53.38
C GLN A 16 19.59 9.08 -53.04
N GLY A 17 20.83 9.52 -53.31
CA GLY A 17 21.25 10.92 -53.24
C GLY A 17 22.44 11.17 -52.32
N GLY A 18 23.67 10.98 -52.84
CA GLY A 18 24.90 11.44 -52.21
C GLY A 18 25.96 10.36 -52.00
N ALA A 19 27.15 10.56 -52.56
CA ALA A 19 28.21 9.58 -52.77
C ALA A 19 29.00 9.12 -51.52
N LYS A 20 28.34 8.56 -50.49
CA LYS A 20 29.02 7.80 -49.41
C LYS A 20 28.20 6.60 -48.94
N SER A 21 28.68 5.40 -49.27
CA SER A 21 28.18 4.14 -48.71
C SER A 21 28.56 4.05 -47.22
N HIS A 22 27.58 3.93 -46.34
CA HIS A 22 27.81 3.70 -44.91
C HIS A 22 27.48 2.24 -44.56
N TYR A 23 28.37 1.59 -43.83
CA TYR A 23 28.18 0.21 -43.35
C TYR A 23 27.79 0.25 -41.87
N LEU A 24 26.64 -0.33 -41.51
CA LEU A 24 26.27 -0.60 -40.12
C LEU A 24 26.55 -2.08 -39.82
N VAL A 25 27.48 -2.33 -38.91
CA VAL A 25 27.81 -3.68 -38.43
C VAL A 25 27.10 -3.89 -37.08
N PHE A 26 26.08 -4.73 -37.04
CA PHE A 26 25.49 -5.18 -35.77
C PHE A 26 26.26 -6.37 -35.23
N VAL A 27 27.00 -6.17 -34.14
CA VAL A 27 27.63 -7.24 -33.36
C VAL A 27 26.71 -7.60 -32.20
N HIS A 28 26.13 -8.80 -32.21
CA HIS A 28 25.34 -9.28 -31.09
C HIS A 28 26.28 -9.73 -29.96
N LEU A 29 26.48 -8.87 -28.95
CA LEU A 29 27.24 -9.19 -27.74
C LEU A 29 26.30 -9.81 -26.69
N PRO A 30 26.46 -11.10 -26.30
CA PRO A 30 25.58 -11.75 -25.33
C PRO A 30 25.76 -11.28 -23.87
N CYS A 31 26.67 -10.34 -23.59
CA CYS A 31 27.15 -10.06 -22.23
C CYS A 31 26.74 -8.70 -21.63
N LEU A 32 25.89 -7.91 -22.28
CA LEU A 32 25.58 -6.53 -21.83
C LEU A 32 24.31 -6.36 -20.98
N GLN A 33 23.53 -7.42 -20.74
CA GLN A 33 22.27 -7.27 -19.97
C GLN A 33 22.47 -7.08 -18.46
N THR A 34 23.66 -7.35 -17.91
CA THR A 34 23.93 -7.32 -16.47
C THR A 34 24.12 -5.91 -15.88
N HIS A 35 24.20 -4.87 -16.71
CA HIS A 35 24.49 -3.49 -16.24
C HIS A 35 23.39 -2.47 -16.52
N LEU A 36 22.27 -2.90 -17.12
CA LEU A 36 21.14 -2.01 -17.30
C LEU A 36 20.55 -1.69 -15.92
N LYS A 37 20.35 -0.41 -15.63
CA LYS A 37 19.67 0.11 -14.44
C LYS A 37 18.35 0.75 -14.83
N HIS A 38 17.36 0.64 -13.97
CA HIS A 38 16.09 1.33 -14.09
C HIS A 38 15.87 2.23 -12.86
N LEU A 39 15.37 3.43 -13.11
CA LEU A 39 15.00 4.38 -12.07
C LEU A 39 13.53 4.15 -11.71
N TYR A 40 13.28 3.77 -10.47
CA TYR A 40 11.93 3.64 -9.92
C TYR A 40 11.61 4.84 -9.03
N HIS A 41 10.38 5.33 -9.13
CA HIS A 41 9.82 6.31 -8.20
C HIS A 41 8.94 5.57 -7.19
N LEU A 42 9.30 5.68 -5.91
CA LEU A 42 8.64 4.99 -4.82
C LEU A 42 7.94 6.00 -3.94
N SER A 43 6.65 5.83 -3.72
CA SER A 43 5.89 6.59 -2.75
C SER A 43 5.80 5.80 -1.45
N ILE A 44 6.02 6.48 -0.34
CA ILE A 44 5.54 6.03 0.97
C ILE A 44 4.13 6.60 1.09
N LEU A 45 3.18 5.80 1.61
CA LEU A 45 1.76 6.19 1.66
C LEU A 45 1.60 7.66 2.10
N PRO A 46 0.90 8.49 1.29
CA PRO A 46 0.79 9.90 1.58
C PRO A 46 -0.08 10.14 2.83
N PHE A 47 0.41 11.02 3.71
CA PHE A 47 -0.29 11.50 4.90
C PHE A 47 -1.42 12.49 4.56
N ASN A 48 -1.20 13.27 3.51
CA ASN A 48 -2.08 14.29 2.89
C ASN A 48 -1.33 14.85 1.65
N GLU A 49 -1.93 15.78 0.93
CA GLU A 49 -1.29 16.45 -0.23
C GLU A 49 0.04 17.17 0.09
N TYR A 50 0.44 17.27 1.37
CA TYR A 50 1.60 18.06 1.82
C TYR A 50 2.84 17.23 2.20
N GLU A 51 2.71 15.93 2.46
CA GLU A 51 3.84 15.08 2.89
C GLU A 51 3.91 13.73 2.14
N GLN A 52 3.74 13.76 0.81
CA GLN A 52 4.08 12.59 0.00
C GLN A 52 5.60 12.44 -0.06
N GLN A 53 6.16 11.55 0.76
CA GLN A 53 7.57 11.22 0.68
C GLN A 53 7.80 10.31 -0.53
N THR A 54 8.40 10.86 -1.58
CA THR A 54 8.89 10.09 -2.71
C THR A 54 10.37 9.78 -2.53
N ILE A 55 10.74 8.54 -2.82
CA ILE A 55 12.12 8.06 -2.84
C ILE A 55 12.40 7.58 -4.25
N GLU A 56 13.50 8.05 -4.81
CA GLU A 56 14.02 7.53 -6.06
C GLU A 56 15.03 6.42 -5.78
N CYS A 57 14.91 5.31 -6.53
CA CYS A 57 15.80 4.18 -6.40
C CYS A 57 16.28 3.68 -7.76
N LEU A 58 17.60 3.56 -7.92
CA LEU A 58 18.23 2.99 -9.11
C LEU A 58 18.51 1.50 -8.87
N MET A 59 17.77 0.63 -9.54
CA MET A 59 17.91 -0.82 -9.40
C MET A 59 18.40 -1.44 -10.71
N ASN A 60 19.23 -2.48 -10.62
CA ASN A 60 19.56 -3.28 -11.80
C ASN A 60 18.31 -4.04 -12.27
N TYR A 61 18.18 -4.28 -13.58
CA TYR A 61 16.99 -4.95 -14.13
C TYR A 61 16.73 -6.36 -13.56
N ASN A 62 17.78 -7.04 -13.10
CA ASN A 62 17.69 -8.39 -12.53
C ASN A 62 17.57 -8.38 -11.00
N SER A 63 17.55 -7.20 -10.37
CA SER A 63 17.40 -7.11 -8.91
C SER A 63 16.03 -7.66 -8.51
N LEU A 64 16.03 -8.44 -7.44
CA LEU A 64 14.79 -8.96 -6.87
C LEU A 64 14.01 -7.81 -6.22
N THR A 65 12.70 -7.96 -6.13
CA THR A 65 11.85 -7.02 -5.38
C THR A 65 12.33 -6.88 -3.93
N ARG A 66 12.80 -7.98 -3.31
CA ARG A 66 13.39 -7.97 -1.96
C ARG A 66 14.61 -7.05 -1.84
N ASP A 67 15.43 -6.95 -2.87
CA ASP A 67 16.61 -6.07 -2.86
C ASP A 67 16.18 -4.60 -2.74
N CYS A 68 15.10 -4.22 -3.43
CA CYS A 68 14.52 -2.89 -3.36
C CYS A 68 13.89 -2.63 -1.97
N ILE A 69 13.15 -3.59 -1.43
CA ILE A 69 12.58 -3.53 -0.07
C ILE A 69 13.70 -3.32 0.97
N ASN A 70 14.78 -4.09 0.89
CA ASN A 70 15.92 -3.98 1.80
C ASN A 70 16.60 -2.62 1.70
N TYR A 71 16.80 -2.10 0.49
CA TYR A 71 17.33 -0.74 0.28
C TYR A 71 16.44 0.31 0.96
N LEU A 72 15.11 0.21 0.81
CA LEU A 72 14.18 1.14 1.43
C LEU A 72 14.20 1.05 2.96
N LEU A 73 14.17 -0.15 3.52
CA LEU A 73 14.26 -0.36 4.98
C LEU A 73 15.52 0.31 5.55
N GLN A 74 16.67 0.11 4.89
CA GLN A 74 17.93 0.76 5.28
C GLN A 74 17.87 2.28 5.18
N ARG A 75 17.37 2.81 4.05
CA ARG A 75 17.25 4.25 3.79
C ARG A 75 16.29 4.94 4.75
N LEU A 76 15.25 4.22 5.18
CA LEU A 76 14.26 4.69 6.15
C LEU A 76 14.66 4.43 7.60
N HIS A 77 15.82 3.81 7.82
CA HIS A 77 16.33 3.42 9.13
C HIS A 77 15.37 2.52 9.92
N ILE A 78 14.58 1.70 9.22
CA ILE A 78 13.73 0.67 9.83
C ILE A 78 14.62 -0.54 10.12
N ARG A 79 14.83 -0.86 11.39
CA ARG A 79 15.84 -1.86 11.83
C ARG A 79 15.26 -3.05 12.58
N ASP A 80 14.00 -2.99 13.01
CA ASP A 80 13.38 -4.09 13.73
C ASP A 80 13.06 -5.24 12.76
N ASP A 81 13.75 -6.38 12.94
CA ASP A 81 13.60 -7.56 12.08
C ASP A 81 12.20 -8.17 12.12
N LYS A 82 11.46 -7.97 13.22
CA LYS A 82 10.08 -8.47 13.31
C LYS A 82 9.15 -7.70 12.39
N ILE A 83 9.35 -6.38 12.29
CA ILE A 83 8.49 -5.51 11.48
C ILE A 83 8.95 -5.41 10.03
N SER A 84 10.24 -5.57 9.74
CA SER A 84 10.80 -5.48 8.39
C SER A 84 10.16 -6.47 7.42
N ASN A 85 9.87 -7.69 7.88
CA ASN A 85 9.22 -8.75 7.11
C ASN A 85 7.72 -8.49 6.83
N CYS A 86 7.13 -7.46 7.44
CA CYS A 86 5.74 -7.07 7.21
C CYS A 86 5.60 -6.09 6.03
N PHE A 87 6.68 -5.52 5.52
CA PHE A 87 6.65 -4.57 4.41
C PHE A 87 6.63 -5.26 3.04
N GLY A 88 6.00 -4.59 2.08
CA GLY A 88 5.97 -5.02 0.68
C GLY A 88 6.04 -3.84 -0.27
N LEU A 89 6.13 -4.18 -1.56
CA LEU A 89 6.01 -3.24 -2.66
C LEU A 89 4.80 -3.60 -3.51
N SER A 90 4.00 -2.59 -3.85
CA SER A 90 2.93 -2.73 -4.85
C SER A 90 3.12 -1.72 -5.98
N TYR A 91 2.50 -1.98 -7.12
CA TYR A 91 2.35 -1.00 -8.19
C TYR A 91 0.88 -0.83 -8.53
N PHE A 92 0.50 0.39 -8.88
CA PHE A 92 -0.85 0.69 -9.38
C PHE A 92 -0.89 0.56 -10.90
N ASN A 93 -1.73 -0.31 -11.41
CA ASN A 93 -1.98 -0.47 -12.84
C ASN A 93 -3.02 0.56 -13.30
N LYS A 94 -2.61 1.46 -14.20
CA LYS A 94 -3.45 2.59 -14.62
C LYS A 94 -4.60 2.17 -15.53
N ILE A 95 -4.48 1.02 -16.19
CA ILE A 95 -5.47 0.54 -17.18
C ILE A 95 -6.70 0.01 -16.45
N ASN A 96 -6.52 -0.87 -15.47
CA ASN A 96 -7.63 -1.49 -14.74
C ASN A 96 -7.88 -0.87 -13.37
N LYS A 97 -7.10 0.15 -12.99
CA LYS A 97 -7.20 0.88 -11.71
C LYS A 97 -7.06 -0.03 -10.48
N GLN A 98 -6.19 -1.03 -10.54
CA GLN A 98 -5.92 -1.96 -9.44
C GLN A 98 -4.47 -1.92 -9.00
N SER A 99 -4.25 -2.14 -7.70
CA SER A 99 -2.90 -2.30 -7.12
C SER A 99 -2.51 -3.78 -7.07
N TYR A 100 -1.26 -4.07 -7.41
CA TYR A 100 -0.70 -5.43 -7.41
C TYR A 100 0.54 -5.48 -6.54
N TRP A 101 0.58 -6.44 -5.62
CA TRP A 101 1.76 -6.74 -4.82
C TRP A 101 2.81 -7.46 -5.65
N LEU A 102 4.08 -7.10 -5.43
CA LEU A 102 5.22 -7.71 -6.09
C LEU A 102 5.77 -8.85 -5.23
N ASP A 103 6.00 -10.01 -5.85
CA ASP A 103 6.69 -11.14 -5.22
C ASP A 103 8.13 -10.71 -4.87
N PRO A 104 8.55 -10.83 -3.59
CA PRO A 104 9.90 -10.48 -3.16
C PRO A 104 11.01 -11.27 -3.87
N ASN A 105 10.72 -12.48 -4.36
CA ASN A 105 11.70 -13.40 -4.94
C ASN A 105 11.79 -13.33 -6.47
N VAL A 106 11.00 -12.47 -7.12
CA VAL A 106 10.99 -12.25 -8.56
C VAL A 106 11.45 -10.82 -8.85
N SER A 107 12.12 -10.59 -9.98
CA SER A 107 12.57 -9.23 -10.34
C SER A 107 11.39 -8.31 -10.66
N MET A 108 11.48 -7.03 -10.29
CA MET A 108 10.40 -6.06 -10.55
C MET A 108 10.09 -5.93 -12.04
N ARG A 109 11.10 -6.03 -12.91
CA ARG A 109 10.94 -5.97 -14.37
C ARG A 109 10.07 -7.11 -14.92
N GLN A 110 10.16 -8.30 -14.34
CA GLN A 110 9.40 -9.46 -14.81
C GLN A 110 7.92 -9.37 -14.45
N GLN A 111 7.58 -8.63 -13.39
CA GLN A 111 6.24 -8.56 -12.83
C GLN A 111 5.46 -7.34 -13.34
N ILE A 112 6.14 -6.22 -13.57
CA ILE A 112 5.49 -4.98 -14.01
C ILE A 112 5.29 -5.02 -15.53
N PRO A 113 4.05 -4.86 -16.03
CA PRO A 113 3.79 -4.84 -17.47
C PRO A 113 4.61 -3.78 -18.20
N LYS A 114 5.14 -4.11 -19.38
CA LYS A 114 5.92 -3.16 -20.20
C LYS A 114 5.15 -1.90 -20.59
N SER A 115 3.81 -1.94 -20.58
CA SER A 115 2.94 -0.78 -20.79
C SER A 115 3.05 0.26 -19.67
N GLU A 116 3.47 -0.14 -18.47
CA GLU A 116 3.75 0.77 -17.36
C GLU A 116 5.18 1.31 -17.50
N LEU A 117 5.36 2.28 -18.41
CA LEU A 117 6.68 2.87 -18.71
C LEU A 117 7.33 3.59 -17.52
N LYS A 118 6.51 4.06 -16.57
CA LYS A 118 6.91 4.71 -15.32
C LYS A 118 5.98 4.24 -14.19
N PRO A 119 6.20 3.03 -13.64
CA PRO A 119 5.35 2.52 -12.58
C PRO A 119 5.61 3.32 -11.30
N ASN A 120 4.54 3.81 -10.68
CA ASN A 120 4.61 4.33 -9.33
C ASN A 120 4.53 3.14 -8.37
N LEU A 121 5.63 2.89 -7.66
CA LEU A 121 5.68 1.85 -6.64
C LEU A 121 5.26 2.43 -5.30
N THR A 122 4.50 1.66 -4.51
CA THR A 122 4.11 2.01 -3.16
C THR A 122 4.80 1.08 -2.19
N PHE A 123 5.60 1.65 -1.28
CA PHE A 123 6.20 0.93 -0.17
C PHE A 123 5.34 1.06 1.07
N THR A 124 4.81 -0.06 1.56
CA THR A 124 3.88 -0.04 2.69
C THR A 124 3.79 -1.40 3.40
N MET A 125 3.04 -1.47 4.49
CA MET A 125 2.81 -2.74 5.20
C MET A 125 1.91 -3.66 4.37
N LEU A 126 2.46 -4.81 3.99
CA LEU A 126 1.74 -5.93 3.39
C LEU A 126 1.00 -6.72 4.47
N LEU A 127 1.66 -6.96 5.61
CA LEU A 127 1.13 -7.71 6.74
C LEU A 127 0.90 -6.77 7.92
N TYR A 128 -0.30 -6.78 8.48
CA TYR A 128 -0.63 -5.98 9.66
C TYR A 128 -0.27 -6.76 10.92
N PRO A 129 0.58 -6.22 11.81
CA PRO A 129 0.90 -6.88 13.07
C PRO A 129 -0.36 -7.02 13.93
N PRO A 130 -0.62 -8.19 14.54
CA PRO A 130 -1.76 -8.37 15.44
C PRO A 130 -1.78 -7.38 16.61
N VAL A 131 -0.59 -6.99 17.07
CA VAL A 131 -0.39 -6.15 18.25
C VAL A 131 0.42 -4.90 17.86
N PRO A 132 -0.17 -3.95 17.11
CA PRO A 132 0.61 -2.88 16.47
C PRO A 132 1.25 -1.88 17.44
N TYR A 133 0.77 -1.83 18.68
CA TYR A 133 1.33 -0.98 19.74
C TYR A 133 2.66 -1.51 20.33
N THR A 134 3.11 -2.72 19.96
CA THR A 134 4.44 -3.23 20.34
C THR A 134 5.55 -2.75 19.38
N ILE A 135 5.20 -2.07 18.28
CA ILE A 135 6.20 -1.55 17.34
C ILE A 135 6.96 -0.41 18.01
N THR A 136 8.25 -0.62 18.25
CA THR A 136 9.14 0.40 18.84
C THR A 136 9.82 1.25 17.77
N ASP A 137 9.95 0.75 16.54
CA ASP A 137 10.53 1.48 15.42
C ASP A 137 9.60 2.62 14.98
N GLU A 138 10.05 3.86 15.17
CA GLU A 138 9.20 5.04 14.96
C GLU A 138 8.77 5.20 13.50
N LYS A 139 9.64 4.87 12.55
CA LYS A 139 9.31 5.03 11.14
C LYS A 139 8.29 3.99 10.72
N ALA A 140 8.45 2.74 11.17
CA ALA A 140 7.47 1.69 10.91
C ALA A 140 6.10 1.99 11.55
N ARG A 141 6.09 2.48 12.80
CA ARG A 141 4.88 2.91 13.51
C ARG A 141 4.14 4.01 12.74
N LEU A 142 4.85 5.01 12.23
CA LEU A 142 4.27 6.10 11.45
C LEU A 142 3.70 5.62 10.12
N ILE A 143 4.40 4.74 9.39
CA ILE A 143 3.86 4.16 8.14
C ILE A 143 2.59 3.36 8.41
N LEU A 144 2.55 2.56 9.48
CA LEU A 144 1.34 1.83 9.86
C LEU A 144 0.19 2.78 10.24
N TYR A 145 0.46 3.82 11.03
CA TYR A 145 -0.54 4.83 11.37
C TYR A 145 -1.13 5.47 10.11
N GLN A 146 -0.28 5.87 9.16
CA GLN A 146 -0.70 6.47 7.89
C GLN A 146 -1.56 5.49 7.07
N GLN A 147 -1.15 4.22 6.98
CA GLN A 147 -1.91 3.21 6.26
C GLN A 147 -3.28 2.94 6.88
N ILE A 148 -3.34 2.81 8.21
CA ILE A 148 -4.59 2.66 8.94
C ILE A 148 -5.49 3.88 8.70
N PHE A 149 -4.92 5.07 8.70
CA PHE A 149 -5.65 6.29 8.41
C PHE A 149 -6.23 6.30 6.98
N CYS A 150 -5.45 5.97 5.96
CA CYS A 150 -5.95 5.88 4.58
C CYS A 150 -7.11 4.88 4.46
N ASN A 151 -6.99 3.72 5.12
CA ASN A 151 -8.05 2.71 5.14
C ASN A 151 -9.30 3.18 5.88
N PHE A 152 -9.14 3.95 6.96
CA PHE A 152 -10.24 4.55 7.69
C PHE A 152 -11.03 5.49 6.77
N ILE A 153 -10.37 6.44 6.09
CA ILE A 153 -11.04 7.40 5.19
C ILE A 153 -11.62 6.73 3.94
N SER A 154 -11.00 5.65 3.47
CA SER A 154 -11.46 4.91 2.28
C SER A 154 -12.58 3.90 2.58
N SER A 155 -13.19 3.95 3.78
CA SER A 155 -14.26 3.04 4.20
C SER A 155 -13.89 1.54 4.13
N ILE A 156 -12.60 1.20 4.24
CA ILE A 156 -12.15 -0.20 4.20
C ILE A 156 -12.52 -0.92 5.51
N TYR A 157 -12.56 -0.18 6.62
CA TYR A 157 -12.95 -0.71 7.91
C TYR A 157 -14.46 -0.63 8.13
N ILE A 158 -15.03 -1.70 8.67
CA ILE A 158 -16.39 -1.66 9.23
C ILE A 158 -16.25 -1.27 10.69
N ILE A 159 -16.64 -0.03 11.00
CA ILE A 159 -16.42 0.57 12.32
C ILE A 159 -17.73 0.51 13.12
N PRO A 160 -17.71 -0.04 14.35
CA PRO A 160 -18.85 0.03 15.24
C PRO A 160 -19.28 1.47 15.50
N THR A 161 -20.59 1.75 15.47
CA THR A 161 -21.11 3.12 15.51
C THR A 161 -20.64 3.89 16.75
N ASN A 162 -20.55 3.21 17.90
CA ASN A 162 -20.11 3.79 19.17
C ASN A 162 -18.62 4.17 19.23
N LEU A 163 -17.82 3.79 18.23
CA LEU A 163 -16.39 4.12 18.18
C LEU A 163 -16.07 5.27 17.24
N ILE A 164 -17.01 5.68 16.38
CA ILE A 164 -16.79 6.62 15.29
C ILE A 164 -16.23 7.94 15.81
N GLU A 165 -16.93 8.57 16.76
CA GLU A 165 -16.61 9.91 17.23
C GLU A 165 -15.28 9.92 17.96
N THR A 166 -15.05 8.89 18.79
CA THR A 166 -13.82 8.72 19.55
C THR A 166 -12.62 8.47 18.62
N LEU A 167 -12.74 7.57 17.64
CA LEU A 167 -11.68 7.30 16.66
C LEU A 167 -11.34 8.54 15.84
N SER A 168 -12.36 9.25 15.40
CA SER A 168 -12.23 10.49 14.62
C SER A 168 -11.53 11.58 15.41
N ALA A 169 -11.84 11.72 16.71
CA ALA A 169 -11.17 12.68 17.59
C ALA A 169 -9.68 12.35 17.78
N TYR A 170 -9.32 11.08 18.03
CA TYR A 170 -7.91 10.66 18.09
C TYR A 170 -7.18 10.86 16.77
N PHE A 171 -7.85 10.60 15.64
CA PHE A 171 -7.33 10.87 14.32
C PHE A 171 -7.02 12.37 14.14
N LEU A 172 -7.98 13.25 14.40
CA LEU A 172 -7.78 14.69 14.29
C LEU A 172 -6.65 15.17 15.20
N ARG A 173 -6.58 14.63 16.42
CA ARG A 173 -5.50 14.94 17.37
C ARG A 173 -4.13 14.50 16.86
N GLY A 174 -4.03 13.30 16.29
CA GLY A 174 -2.80 12.77 15.70
C GLY A 174 -2.32 13.50 14.44
N CYS A 175 -3.21 14.23 13.76
CA CYS A 175 -2.89 15.01 12.56
C CYS A 175 -2.62 16.48 12.84
N PHE A 176 -3.44 17.09 13.68
CA PHE A 176 -3.47 18.55 13.88
C PHE A 176 -2.94 19.00 15.25
N GLU A 177 -2.69 18.08 16.18
CA GLU A 177 -2.33 18.42 17.57
C GLU A 177 -3.38 19.35 18.18
N ASN A 178 -2.99 20.58 18.58
CA ASN A 178 -3.87 21.64 19.08
C ASN A 178 -4.36 22.62 17.98
N LYS A 179 -4.02 22.38 16.70
CA LYS A 179 -4.19 23.34 15.60
C LYS A 179 -5.44 23.12 14.75
N PHE A 180 -6.23 22.08 15.04
CA PHE A 180 -7.45 21.81 14.27
C PHE A 180 -8.47 22.94 14.43
N ASN A 181 -9.11 23.32 13.33
CA ASN A 181 -10.20 24.28 13.33
C ASN A 181 -11.32 23.77 12.41
N ALA A 182 -12.50 23.52 12.97
CA ALA A 182 -13.62 22.90 12.24
C ALA A 182 -14.03 23.68 10.99
N ASP A 183 -13.99 25.01 11.02
CA ASP A 183 -14.35 25.85 9.87
C ASP A 183 -13.30 25.81 8.74
N LYS A 184 -12.02 25.72 9.10
CA LYS A 184 -10.90 25.62 8.14
C LYS A 184 -10.69 24.19 7.65
N ASN A 185 -11.14 23.19 8.41
CA ASN A 185 -10.91 21.77 8.14
C ASN A 185 -12.23 21.01 7.87
N ARG A 186 -13.24 21.69 7.32
CA ARG A 186 -14.56 21.10 7.01
C ARG A 186 -14.44 19.89 6.08
N ASP A 187 -13.55 19.94 5.10
CA ASP A 187 -13.37 18.85 4.13
C ASP A 187 -12.95 17.55 4.81
N ILE A 188 -12.11 17.62 5.83
CA ILE A 188 -11.66 16.45 6.58
C ILE A 188 -12.80 15.90 7.43
N LEU A 189 -13.59 16.75 8.08
CA LEU A 189 -14.80 16.30 8.78
C LEU A 189 -15.77 15.63 7.81
N GLN A 190 -15.94 16.18 6.60
CA GLN A 190 -16.80 15.60 5.59
C GLN A 190 -16.28 14.25 5.09
N LEU A 191 -14.97 14.09 4.91
CA LEU A 191 -14.33 12.82 4.58
C LEU A 191 -14.54 11.77 5.68
N ILE A 192 -14.39 12.15 6.95
CA ILE A 192 -14.65 11.26 8.08
C ILE A 192 -16.11 10.79 8.07
N ILE A 193 -17.06 11.70 7.86
CA ILE A 193 -18.49 11.37 7.88
C ILE A 193 -18.85 10.45 6.69
N ALA A 194 -18.31 10.75 5.50
CA ALA A 194 -18.48 9.90 4.33
C ALA A 194 -17.86 8.51 4.55
N ALA A 195 -16.69 8.45 5.18
CA ALA A 195 -15.95 7.21 5.43
C ALA A 195 -16.75 6.21 6.27
N VAL A 196 -17.65 6.70 7.11
CA VAL A 196 -18.36 5.91 8.11
C VAL A 196 -19.79 5.57 7.66
N GLY A 197 -20.25 6.10 6.52
CA GLY A 197 -21.50 5.70 5.88
C GLY A 197 -22.75 6.04 6.68
N LEU A 198 -22.72 7.13 7.46
CA LEU A 198 -23.84 7.57 8.28
C LEU A 198 -24.91 8.26 7.42
N SER A 199 -26.19 8.14 7.81
CA SER A 199 -27.29 8.84 7.13
C SER A 199 -27.20 10.35 7.31
N GLU A 200 -27.64 11.12 6.31
CA GLU A 200 -27.51 12.59 6.27
C GLU A 200 -28.13 13.29 7.49
N GLU A 201 -29.23 12.74 8.03
CA GLU A 201 -30.03 13.33 9.10
C GLU A 201 -29.30 13.54 10.44
N ASN A 202 -28.20 12.81 10.70
CA ASN A 202 -27.45 12.89 11.97
C ASN A 202 -26.00 13.39 11.82
N THR A 203 -25.63 13.89 10.65
CA THR A 203 -24.21 14.20 10.36
C THR A 203 -23.66 15.38 11.17
N ASP A 204 -24.47 16.41 11.42
CA ASP A 204 -24.00 17.61 12.13
C ASP A 204 -23.77 17.36 13.63
N GLY A 205 -24.67 16.64 14.30
CA GLY A 205 -24.48 16.25 15.71
C GLY A 205 -23.24 15.39 15.92
N ILE A 206 -22.93 14.51 14.96
CA ILE A 206 -21.72 13.67 15.00
C ILE A 206 -20.46 14.53 14.80
N LYS A 207 -20.47 15.46 13.85
CA LYS A 207 -19.37 16.43 13.65
C LYS A 207 -19.13 17.24 14.92
N GLU A 208 -20.18 17.78 15.54
CA GLU A 208 -20.07 18.51 16.79
C GLU A 208 -19.48 17.66 17.91
N LYS A 209 -19.91 16.39 18.03
CA LYS A 209 -19.39 15.49 19.04
C LYS A 209 -17.91 15.15 18.83
N ILE A 210 -17.49 14.98 17.57
CA ILE A 210 -16.07 14.79 17.22
C ILE A 210 -15.25 16.01 17.65
N VAL A 211 -15.74 17.23 17.40
CA VAL A 211 -15.06 18.48 17.75
C VAL A 211 -14.99 18.69 19.27
N GLU A 212 -16.03 18.30 20.01
CA GLU A 212 -16.02 18.25 21.48
C GLU A 212 -14.95 17.29 21.99
N LEU A 213 -14.99 16.02 21.57
CA LEU A 213 -14.02 15.02 22.00
C LEU A 213 -12.58 15.39 21.62
N TYR A 214 -12.36 16.00 20.45
CA TYR A 214 -11.04 16.50 20.07
C TYR A 214 -10.53 17.57 21.05
N ARG A 215 -11.40 18.46 21.55
CA ARG A 215 -11.03 19.49 22.53
C ARG A 215 -10.66 18.88 23.88
N ASP A 216 -11.35 17.81 24.28
CA ASP A 216 -11.06 17.08 25.53
C ASP A 216 -9.71 16.34 25.49
N LEU A 217 -9.15 16.11 24.30
CA LEU A 217 -7.84 15.49 24.10
C LEU A 217 -6.68 16.51 24.08
N ASN A 218 -6.89 17.75 24.56
CA ASN A 218 -5.91 18.85 24.51
C ASN A 218 -4.57 18.58 25.22
N GLU A 219 -4.53 17.68 26.20
CA GLU A 219 -3.30 17.27 26.91
C GLU A 219 -2.53 16.15 26.18
N LEU A 220 -3.17 15.47 25.22
CA LEU A 220 -2.56 14.32 24.55
C LEU A 220 -1.59 14.78 23.46
N ASP A 221 -0.34 14.32 23.47
CA ASP A 221 0.61 14.64 22.40
C ASP A 221 0.28 13.89 21.09
N LYS A 222 0.89 14.32 19.98
CA LYS A 222 0.70 13.74 18.64
C LYS A 222 0.92 12.22 18.63
N ARG A 223 2.02 11.74 19.21
CA ARG A 223 2.41 10.33 19.20
C ARG A 223 1.42 9.50 20.02
N SER A 224 1.05 9.98 21.20
CA SER A 224 0.07 9.30 22.06
C SER A 224 -1.31 9.21 21.41
N ALA A 225 -1.75 10.27 20.73
CA ALA A 225 -3.01 10.26 19.97
C ALA A 225 -2.99 9.26 18.81
N GLN A 226 -1.90 9.24 18.02
CA GLN A 226 -1.71 8.25 16.95
C GLN A 226 -1.74 6.83 17.51
N ASN A 227 -1.09 6.58 18.64
CA ASN A 227 -1.06 5.26 19.27
C ASN A 227 -2.46 4.83 19.74
N GLN A 228 -3.23 5.74 20.34
CA GLN A 228 -4.60 5.45 20.76
C GLN A 228 -5.52 5.16 19.57
N PHE A 229 -5.37 5.90 18.46
CA PHE A 229 -6.09 5.63 17.23
C PHE A 229 -5.77 4.22 16.69
N VAL A 230 -4.48 3.89 16.53
CA VAL A 230 -4.03 2.58 16.04
C VAL A 230 -4.48 1.46 16.97
N HIS A 231 -4.35 1.65 18.28
CA HIS A 231 -4.78 0.66 19.27
C HIS A 231 -6.28 0.36 19.12
N ARG A 232 -7.13 1.38 19.08
CA ARG A 232 -8.58 1.18 18.94
C ARG A 232 -8.97 0.53 17.62
N ILE A 233 -8.38 0.96 16.51
CA ILE A 233 -8.60 0.29 15.22
C ILE A 233 -8.15 -1.17 15.27
N SER A 234 -7.04 -1.49 15.93
CA SER A 234 -6.56 -2.87 16.01
C SER A 234 -7.52 -3.84 16.71
N GLN A 235 -8.49 -3.33 17.47
CA GLN A 235 -9.49 -4.13 18.18
C GLN A 235 -10.72 -4.47 17.33
N ILE A 236 -10.87 -3.91 16.12
CA ILE A 236 -12.02 -4.21 15.24
C ILE A 236 -11.73 -5.42 14.35
N ASN A 237 -12.77 -6.19 14.00
CA ASN A 237 -12.62 -7.41 13.20
C ASN A 237 -12.02 -7.17 11.81
N THR A 238 -12.26 -5.99 11.23
CA THR A 238 -11.76 -5.63 9.89
C THR A 238 -10.35 -5.04 9.90
N TYR A 239 -9.66 -5.01 11.04
CA TYR A 239 -8.29 -4.51 11.12
C TYR A 239 -7.34 -5.28 10.21
N GLY A 240 -6.61 -4.55 9.36
CA GLY A 240 -5.66 -5.12 8.41
C GLY A 240 -6.29 -6.06 7.37
N MET A 241 -7.61 -5.96 7.18
CA MET A 241 -8.34 -6.88 6.33
C MET A 241 -8.25 -6.50 4.85
N THR A 242 -7.83 -7.45 4.03
CA THR A 242 -7.98 -7.37 2.57
C THR A 242 -9.24 -8.14 2.20
N HIS A 243 -10.10 -7.59 1.35
CA HIS A 243 -11.35 -8.24 0.99
C HIS A 243 -11.52 -8.42 -0.52
N PHE A 244 -12.27 -9.45 -0.88
CA PHE A 244 -12.51 -9.87 -2.25
C PHE A 244 -13.99 -10.19 -2.42
N GLU A 245 -14.61 -9.68 -3.47
CA GLU A 245 -15.94 -10.13 -3.87
C GLU A 245 -15.81 -11.45 -4.63
N ILE A 246 -16.45 -12.49 -4.11
CA ILE A 246 -16.43 -13.83 -4.69
C ILE A 246 -17.86 -14.38 -4.75
N LYS A 247 -18.03 -15.52 -5.42
CA LYS A 247 -19.28 -16.29 -5.37
C LYS A 247 -19.07 -17.56 -4.58
N ASN A 248 -20.00 -17.87 -3.69
CA ASN A 248 -19.99 -19.15 -2.96
C ASN A 248 -20.45 -20.30 -3.86
N ALA A 249 -20.48 -21.52 -3.30
CA ALA A 249 -20.96 -22.72 -4.01
C ALA A 249 -22.43 -22.64 -4.45
N LEU A 250 -23.22 -21.76 -3.83
CA LEU A 250 -24.61 -21.46 -4.19
C LEU A 250 -24.73 -20.33 -5.23
N ASN A 251 -23.60 -19.86 -5.78
CA ASN A 251 -23.50 -18.75 -6.73
C ASN A 251 -23.96 -17.39 -6.15
N GLU A 252 -24.04 -17.28 -4.82
CA GLU A 252 -24.36 -16.04 -4.12
C GLU A 252 -23.11 -15.18 -3.99
N ALA A 253 -23.26 -13.88 -4.23
CA ALA A 253 -22.18 -12.92 -4.06
C ALA A 253 -21.90 -12.72 -2.55
N ILE A 254 -20.66 -13.00 -2.16
CA ILE A 254 -20.17 -12.82 -0.79
C ILE A 254 -18.85 -12.04 -0.83
N CYS A 255 -18.51 -11.41 0.29
CA CYS A 255 -17.23 -10.75 0.48
C CYS A 255 -16.35 -11.63 1.38
N LEU A 256 -15.21 -12.09 0.87
CA LEU A 256 -14.21 -12.83 1.63
C LEU A 256 -13.18 -11.85 2.17
N GLY A 257 -12.95 -11.84 3.48
CA GLY A 257 -11.97 -10.99 4.15
C GLY A 257 -10.81 -11.82 4.71
N LEU A 258 -9.57 -11.36 4.52
CA LEU A 258 -8.36 -11.98 5.05
C LEU A 258 -7.63 -11.01 5.97
N ASN A 259 -7.31 -11.41 7.19
CA ASN A 259 -6.49 -10.63 8.11
C ASN A 259 -5.55 -11.53 8.93
N HIS A 260 -4.91 -10.98 9.96
CA HIS A 260 -3.96 -11.73 10.80
C HIS A 260 -4.59 -12.86 11.63
N HIS A 261 -5.91 -12.88 11.85
CA HIS A 261 -6.60 -13.97 12.54
C HIS A 261 -6.91 -15.14 11.60
N GLY A 262 -7.34 -14.86 10.38
CA GLY A 262 -7.79 -15.90 9.46
C GLY A 262 -8.62 -15.38 8.30
N ILE A 263 -9.51 -16.28 7.83
CA ILE A 263 -10.44 -16.08 6.73
C ILE A 263 -11.82 -15.77 7.30
N HIS A 264 -12.42 -14.68 6.83
CA HIS A 264 -13.74 -14.20 7.20
C HIS A 264 -14.65 -14.17 5.99
N SER A 265 -15.95 -14.33 6.19
CA SER A 265 -16.96 -14.11 5.16
C SER A 265 -17.99 -13.09 5.61
N ARG A 266 -18.53 -12.34 4.65
CA ARG A 266 -19.63 -11.41 4.85
C ARG A 266 -20.61 -11.56 3.70
N SER A 267 -21.88 -11.80 4.01
CA SER A 267 -22.97 -11.67 3.05
C SER A 267 -23.12 -10.19 2.67
N LEU A 268 -23.32 -9.86 1.40
CA LEU A 268 -23.54 -8.47 0.98
C LEU A 268 -24.79 -7.83 1.61
N LEU A 269 -25.71 -8.65 2.13
CA LEU A 269 -26.91 -8.19 2.85
C LEU A 269 -26.66 -7.87 4.34
N ARG A 270 -25.48 -8.22 4.86
CA ARG A 270 -25.09 -7.99 6.26
C ARG A 270 -23.84 -7.12 6.30
N ASN A 271 -23.78 -6.24 7.30
CA ASN A 271 -22.62 -5.36 7.48
C ASN A 271 -21.59 -5.93 8.48
N GLU A 272 -21.48 -7.26 8.57
CA GLU A 272 -20.61 -7.90 9.56
C GLU A 272 -19.83 -9.08 8.94
N PHE A 273 -18.52 -9.07 9.14
CA PHE A 273 -17.66 -10.20 8.81
C PHE A 273 -17.68 -11.24 9.93
N LYS A 274 -17.92 -12.49 9.54
CA LYS A 274 -17.86 -13.66 10.41
C LYS A 274 -16.57 -14.41 10.13
N LEU A 275 -15.84 -14.79 11.18
CA LEU A 275 -14.67 -15.66 11.08
C LEU A 275 -15.10 -17.07 10.67
N GLU A 276 -14.58 -17.54 9.53
CA GLU A 276 -14.85 -18.88 9.00
C GLU A 276 -13.76 -19.87 9.40
N ALA A 277 -12.49 -19.44 9.34
CA ALA A 277 -11.35 -20.29 9.68
C ALA A 277 -10.18 -19.47 10.22
N CYS A 278 -9.63 -19.87 11.36
CA CYS A 278 -8.36 -19.34 11.87
C CYS A 278 -7.19 -19.94 11.10
N TRP A 279 -6.08 -19.20 10.95
CA TRP A 279 -4.90 -19.70 10.23
C TRP A 279 -4.36 -21.03 10.78
N HIS A 280 -4.36 -21.22 12.10
CA HIS A 280 -3.89 -22.46 12.73
C HIS A 280 -4.79 -23.68 12.45
N ASN A 281 -6.00 -23.49 11.91
CA ASN A 281 -6.91 -24.56 11.51
C ASN A 281 -6.84 -24.87 10.00
N ILE A 282 -6.07 -24.12 9.22
CA ILE A 282 -5.96 -24.28 7.77
C ILE A 282 -4.70 -25.09 7.45
N THR A 283 -4.86 -26.24 6.80
CA THR A 283 -3.75 -27.15 6.46
C THR A 283 -3.07 -26.80 5.14
N SER A 284 -3.82 -26.30 4.17
CA SER A 284 -3.32 -25.98 2.82
C SER A 284 -4.28 -25.07 2.07
N ILE A 285 -3.74 -24.16 1.25
CA ILE A 285 -4.48 -23.37 0.28
C ILE A 285 -3.99 -23.79 -1.10
N LEU A 286 -4.89 -24.23 -1.96
CA LEU A 286 -4.57 -24.69 -3.31
C LEU A 286 -4.99 -23.62 -4.32
N SER A 287 -4.08 -23.24 -5.21
CA SER A 287 -4.43 -22.53 -6.44
C SER A 287 -4.72 -23.57 -7.52
N ASN A 288 -5.94 -23.58 -8.03
CA ASN A 288 -6.26 -24.33 -9.25
C ASN A 288 -5.66 -23.64 -10.48
#